data_AF-A0A6G1Y0N4-F1
#
_entry.id   AF-A0A6G1Y0N4-F1
#
_cell.length_a   1.000
_cell.length_b   1.000
_cell.length_c   1.000
_cell.angle_alpha   90.00
_cell.angle_beta   90.00
_cell.angle_gamma   90.00
#
_symmetry.space_group_name_H-M   'P 1'
#
loop_
_entity.id
_entity.type
_entity.pdbx_description
1 polymer ?
#
loop_
_entity_poly.entity_id
_entity_poly.type
_entity_poly.pdbx_seq_one_letter_code
_entity_poly.pdbx_strand_id
1 'polypeptide(L)' 'MNRASPVDLRKCLEAAHGLAHIGIRFVPIPVATEEEFRALSAELSRKLEQMAVEAEKSEGGAA' A
#
# COMPACT_ATOMS: atom_id res chain seq x y z
N MET A 1 -13.62 -6.30 18.67
CA MET A 1 -12.33 -5.81 18.13
C MET A 1 -11.65 -4.96 19.19
N ASN A 2 -10.38 -5.22 19.47
CA ASN A 2 -9.58 -4.29 20.28
C ASN A 2 -9.28 -3.03 19.46
N ARG A 3 -9.29 -1.87 20.11
CA ARG A 3 -8.89 -0.63 19.43
C ARG A 3 -7.40 -0.70 19.10
N ALA A 4 -7.04 -0.29 17.88
CA ALA A 4 -5.64 -0.11 17.50
C ALA A 4 -4.97 0.90 18.44
N SER A 5 -3.66 0.74 18.67
CA SER A 5 -2.90 1.77 19.37
C SER A 5 -2.91 3.07 18.54
N PRO A 6 -2.77 4.26 19.17
CA PRO A 6 -2.68 5.51 18.43
C PRO A 6 -1.54 5.54 17.39
N VAL A 7 -0.48 4.77 17.63
CA VAL A 7 0.65 4.64 16.71
C VAL A 7 0.26 3.83 15.48
N ASP A 8 -0.39 2.68 15.67
CA ASP A 8 -0.77 1.81 14.57
C ASP A 8 -1.87 2.44 13.72
N LEU A 9 -2.83 3.12 14.35
CA LEU A 9 -3.86 3.88 13.64
C LEU A 9 -3.23 4.94 12.74
N ARG A 10 -2.25 5.70 13.25
CA ARG A 10 -1.55 6.72 12.46
C ARG A 10 -0.84 6.13 11.25
N LYS A 11 -0.09 5.04 11.44
CA LYS A 11 0.62 4.35 10.35
C LYS A 11 -0.33 3.91 9.24
N CYS A 12 -1.47 3.32 9.59
CA CYS A 12 -2.47 2.90 8.62
C CYS A 12 -3.06 4.08 7.84
N LEU A 13 -3.36 5.20 8.51
CA LEU A 13 -3.88 6.41 7.87
C LEU A 13 -2.85 7.08 6.96
N GLU A 14 -1.58 7.14 7.36
CA GLU A 14 -0.49 7.67 6.54
C GLU A 14 -0.30 6.85 5.26
N ALA A 15 -0.32 5.52 5.36
CA ALA A 15 -0.23 4.64 4.19
C ALA A 15 -1.43 4.83 3.23
N ALA A 16 -2.65 4.84 3.77
CA ALA A 16 -3.87 5.09 3.01
C ALA A 16 -3.85 6.46 2.31
N HIS A 17 -3.42 7.50 3.03
CA HIS A 17 -3.28 8.84 2.48
C HIS A 17 -2.22 8.90 1.38
N GLY A 18 -1.07 8.26 1.57
CA GLY A 18 -0.01 8.18 0.57
C GLY A 18 -0.51 7.58 -0.74
N LEU A 19 -1.20 6.43 -0.68
CA LEU A 19 -1.78 5.77 -1.86
C LEU A 19 -2.82 6.66 -2.56
N ALA A 20 -3.74 7.26 -1.81
CA ALA A 20 -4.75 8.15 -2.38
C ALA A 20 -4.13 9.40 -3.02
N HIS A 21 -3.08 9.97 -2.41
CA HIS A 21 -2.42 11.18 -2.89
C HIS A 21 -1.76 10.99 -4.24
N ILE A 22 -1.20 9.81 -4.50
CA ILE A 22 -0.61 9.43 -5.80
C ILE A 22 -1.64 8.85 -6.79
N GLY A 23 -2.93 8.95 -6.49
CA GLY A 23 -4.02 8.54 -7.37
C GLY A 23 -4.26 7.01 -7.43
N ILE A 24 -3.66 6.23 -6.54
CA ILE A 24 -3.86 4.79 -6.48
C ILE A 24 -5.14 4.48 -5.69
N ARG A 25 -6.10 3.85 -6.37
CA ARG A 25 -7.29 3.30 -5.73
C ARG A 25 -6.93 2.01 -4.99
N PHE A 26 -7.41 1.86 -3.76
CA PHE A 26 -7.18 0.68 -2.93
C PHE A 26 -8.43 0.28 -2.15
N VAL A 27 -8.42 -0.95 -1.61
CA VAL A 27 -9.45 -1.48 -0.72
C VAL A 27 -8.79 -1.84 0.60
N PRO A 28 -9.29 -1.39 1.76
CA PRO A 28 -8.78 -1.84 3.04
C PRO A 28 -9.18 -3.30 3.29
N ILE A 29 -8.20 -4.16 3.58
CA ILE A 29 -8.41 -5.57 3.95
C ILE A 29 -8.12 -5.71 5.45
N PRO A 30 -9.07 -6.20 6.26
CA PRO A 30 -8.82 -6.46 7.67
C PRO A 30 -7.88 -7.66 7.84
N VAL A 31 -6.99 -7.60 8.84
CA VAL A 31 -6.07 -8.68 9.19
C VAL A 31 -6.31 -9.15 10.61
N ALA A 32 -6.19 -10.45 10.84
CA ALA A 32 -6.41 -11.07 12.15
C ALA A 32 -5.09 -11.36 12.89
N THR A 33 -3.99 -11.57 12.16
CA THR A 33 -2.68 -11.89 12.73
C THR A 33 -1.57 -11.00 12.17
N GLU A 34 -0.46 -10.94 12.91
CA GLU A 34 0.74 -10.21 12.48
C GLU A 34 1.36 -10.85 11.24
N GLU A 35 1.33 -12.18 11.13
CA GLU A 35 1.82 -12.90 9.94
C GLU A 35 1.02 -12.54 8.69
N GLU A 36 -0.30 -12.45 8.80
CA GLU A 36 -1.17 -12.02 7.70
C GLU A 36 -0.87 -10.57 7.30
N PHE A 37 -0.70 -9.69 8.29
CA PHE A 37 -0.32 -8.30 8.05
C PHE A 37 1.01 -8.18 7.29
N ARG A 38 2.03 -8.94 7.70
CA ARG A 38 3.34 -8.96 7.02
C ARG A 38 3.25 -9.48 5.60
N ALA A 39 2.49 -10.55 5.38
CA ALA A 39 2.28 -11.11 4.04
C ALA A 39 1.59 -10.12 3.10
N LEU A 40 0.49 -9.49 3.54
CA LEU A 40 -0.22 -8.49 2.74
C LEU A 40 0.59 -7.21 2.53
N SER A 41 1.40 -6.80 3.52
CA SER A 41 2.30 -5.65 3.37
C SER A 41 3.39 -5.94 2.32
N ALA A 42 3.96 -7.14 2.31
CA ALA A 42 4.91 -7.54 1.27
C ALA A 42 4.28 -7.60 -0.12
N GLU A 43 3.03 -8.08 -0.21
CA GLU A 43 2.24 -8.06 -1.45
C GLU A 43 1.99 -6.64 -1.96
N LEU A 44 1.61 -5.71 -1.07
CA LEU A 44 1.43 -4.29 -1.40
C LEU A 44 2.72 -3.70 -1.99
N SER A 45 3.85 -3.87 -1.30
CA SER A 45 5.14 -3.37 -1.77
C SER A 45 5.51 -3.93 -3.14
N ARG A 46 5.30 -5.24 -3.37
CA ARG A 46 5.57 -5.86 -4.67
C ARG A 46 4.72 -5.27 -5.79
N LYS A 47 3.43 -5.02 -5.54
CA LYS A 47 2.54 -4.40 -6.54
C LYS A 47 2.94 -2.96 -6.85
N LEU A 48 3.32 -2.18 -5.84
CA LEU A 48 3.78 -0.80 -6.04
C LEU A 48 5.06 -0.76 -6.89
N GLU A 49 6.01 -1.66 -6.64
CA GLU A 49 7.22 -1.80 -7.44
C GLU A 49 6.89 -2.13 -8.91
N GLN A 50 5.99 -3.08 -9.14
CA GLN A 50 5.55 -3.44 -10.49
C GLN A 50 4.91 -2.25 -11.22
N MET A 51 4.05 -1.50 -10.54
CA MET A 51 3.43 -0.29 -11.10
C MET A 51 4.47 0.80 -11.41
N ALA A 52 5.48 0.97 -10.56
CA ALA A 52 6.57 1.91 -10.82
C ALA A 52 7.36 1.51 -12.09
N VAL A 53 7.75 0.24 -12.19
CA VAL A 53 8.46 -0.29 -13.38
C VAL A 53 7.64 -0.14 -14.66
N GLU A 54 6.31 -0.36 -14.59
CA GLU A 54 5.42 -0.18 -15.73
C GLU A 54 5.30 1.30 -16.15
N ALA A 55 5.21 2.22 -15.17
CA ALA A 55 5.17 3.65 -15.43
C ALA A 55 6.46 4.14 -16.11
N GLU A 56 7.63 3.75 -15.60
CA GLU A 56 8.94 4.10 -16.18
C GLU A 56 9.08 3.61 -17.64
N LYS A 57 8.62 2.38 -17.92
CA LYS A 57 8.61 1.84 -19.30
C LYS A 57 7.68 2.60 -20.22
N SER A 58 6.52 3.03 -19.71
CA SER A 58 5.54 3.77 -20.51
C SER A 58 6.01 5.19 -20.82
N GLU A 59 6.78 5.82 -19.93
CA GLU A 59 7.36 7.16 -20.16
C GLU A 59 8.55 7.12 -21.12
N GLY A 60 9.32 6.03 -21.14
CA GLY A 60 10.48 5.86 -22.04
C GLY A 60 10.16 5.52 -23.51
N GLY A 61 8.89 5.29 -23.86
CA GLY A 61 8.44 4.89 -25.21
C GLY A 61 7.91 6.02 -26.09
N ALA A 62 7.85 7.25 -25.57
CA ALA A 62 7.37 8.44 -26.28
C ALA A 62 8.49 9.49 -26.42
N ALA A 63 9.62 9.08 -26.99
CA ALA A 63 10.72 9.97 -27.40
C ALA A 63 11.07 9.73 -28.86
#